data_AF-A0A0K1S3Q7-F1
#
_entry.id   AF-A0A0K1S3Q7-F1
#
_cell.length_a   1.000
_cell.length_b   1.000
_cell.length_c   1.000
_cell.angle_alpha   90.00
_cell.angle_beta   90.00
_cell.angle_gamma   90.00
#
_symmetry.space_group_name_H-M   'P 1'
#
loop_
_entity.id
_entity.type
_entity.pdbx_description
1 polymer ?
#
loop_
_entity_poly.entity_id
_entity_poly.type
_entity_poly.pdbx_seq_one_letter_code
_entity_poly.pdbx_strand_id
1 'polypeptide(L)'
;MIILEMKAVVKPSQSSAIDEAIRTVQFIRNKALRLWMDAKREDKIDKYSLNKYCAVLAQQFKFVDTLNSTARQASAERDWSAIARFYDNCQKKIKGKKGYPKFQKNNRSVEYKNCGGQLSEDRKKLLSQIRKILARLN
;
A
#
# COMPACT_ATOMS: atom_id res chain seq x y z
N MET A 1 10.66 18.75 1.52
CA MET A 1 10.54 17.51 0.72
C MET A 1 10.67 17.91 -0.74
N ILE A 2 11.74 17.48 -1.42
CA ILE A 2 11.88 17.70 -2.86
C ILE A 2 11.08 16.59 -3.55
N ILE A 3 10.13 16.98 -4.41
CA ILE A 3 9.33 16.05 -5.21
C ILE A 3 9.87 16.09 -6.63
N LEU A 4 10.26 14.92 -7.14
CA LEU A 4 10.65 14.75 -8.54
C LEU A 4 9.56 13.96 -9.25
N GLU A 5 8.93 14.59 -10.24
CA GLU A 5 7.94 13.95 -11.09
C GLU A 5 8.57 13.68 -12.46
N MET A 6 8.61 12.42 -12.89
CA MET A 6 9.09 12.07 -14.22
C MET A 6 8.27 10.93 -14.84
N LYS A 7 8.24 10.91 -16.18
CA LYS A 7 7.73 9.76 -16.93
C LYS A 7 8.80 8.67 -16.95
N ALA A 8 8.50 7.53 -16.35
CA ALA A 8 9.40 6.39 -16.38
C ALA A 8 9.37 5.72 -17.76
N VAL A 9 10.55 5.43 -18.32
CA VAL A 9 10.67 4.54 -19.48
C VAL A 9 10.80 3.11 -18.97
N VAL A 10 9.77 2.29 -19.20
CA VAL A 10 9.69 0.92 -18.66
C VAL A 10 9.65 -0.12 -19.77
N LYS A 11 10.28 -1.26 -19.53
CA LYS A 11 10.14 -2.46 -20.39
C LYS A 11 8.76 -3.11 -20.19
N PRO A 12 8.24 -3.87 -21.15
CA PRO A 12 6.95 -4.55 -21.01
C PRO A 12 6.83 -5.40 -19.72
N SER A 13 7.87 -6.14 -19.37
CA SER A 13 7.91 -6.94 -18.13
C SER A 13 7.89 -6.10 -16.85
N GLN A 14 8.48 -4.90 -16.87
CA GLN A 14 8.42 -3.95 -15.75
C GLN A 14 7.03 -3.34 -15.64
N SER A 15 6.37 -3.03 -16.77
CA SER A 15 4.98 -2.55 -16.78
C SER A 15 4.04 -3.56 -16.13
N SER A 16 4.13 -4.84 -16.51
CA SER A 16 3.31 -5.91 -15.89
C SER A 16 3.56 -6.03 -14.39
N ALA A 17 4.82 -5.94 -13.94
CA ALA A 17 5.15 -5.98 -12.51
C ALA A 17 4.59 -4.78 -11.74
N ILE A 18 4.55 -3.59 -12.36
CA ILE A 18 3.92 -2.39 -11.79
C ILE A 18 2.42 -2.60 -11.66
N ASP A 19 1.76 -3.12 -12.69
CA ASP A 19 0.32 -3.39 -12.67
C ASP A 19 -0.05 -4.42 -11.58
N GLU A 20 0.75 -5.49 -11.44
CA GLU A 20 0.60 -6.48 -10.38
C GLU A 20 0.80 -5.86 -8.99
N ALA A 21 1.80 -5.00 -8.81
CA ALA A 21 2.02 -4.30 -7.56
C ALA A 21 0.84 -3.38 -7.20
N ILE A 22 0.29 -2.63 -8.18
CA ILE A 22 -0.87 -1.74 -7.99
C ILE A 22 -2.10 -2.55 -7.57
N ARG A 23 -2.36 -3.70 -8.21
CA ARG A 23 -3.46 -4.61 -7.84
C ARG A 23 -3.27 -5.20 -6.44
N THR A 24 -2.04 -5.56 -6.09
CA THR A 24 -1.69 -6.11 -4.78
C THR A 24 -1.90 -5.10 -3.66
N VAL A 25 -1.46 -3.84 -3.86
CA VAL A 25 -1.74 -2.73 -2.94
C VAL A 25 -3.24 -2.52 -2.75
N GLN A 26 -4.02 -2.50 -3.84
CA GLN A 26 -5.47 -2.35 -3.76
C GLN A 26 -6.11 -3.49 -2.94
N PHE A 27 -5.64 -4.73 -3.14
CA PHE A 27 -6.08 -5.89 -2.37
C PHE A 27 -5.79 -5.74 -0.88
N ILE A 28 -4.54 -5.42 -0.51
CA ILE A 28 -4.13 -5.26 0.89
C ILE A 28 -4.95 -4.17 1.58
N ARG A 29 -5.07 -3.00 0.93
CA ARG A 29 -5.89 -1.89 1.46
C ARG A 29 -7.33 -2.34 1.72
N ASN A 30 -7.96 -3.00 0.76
CA ASN A 30 -9.34 -3.45 0.91
C ASN A 30 -9.49 -4.54 1.98
N LYS A 31 -8.49 -5.41 2.15
CA LYS A 31 -8.46 -6.41 3.23
C LYS A 31 -8.27 -5.75 4.60
N ALA A 32 -7.42 -4.74 4.72
CA ALA A 32 -7.27 -3.94 5.94
C ALA A 32 -8.59 -3.25 6.31
N LEU A 33 -9.26 -2.65 5.31
CA LEU A 33 -10.57 -2.02 5.53
C LEU A 33 -11.61 -3.04 6.01
N ARG A 34 -11.67 -4.20 5.34
CA ARG A 34 -12.59 -5.28 5.71
C ARG A 34 -12.34 -5.76 7.15
N LEU A 35 -11.07 -5.93 7.54
CA LEU A 35 -10.71 -6.31 8.91
C LEU A 35 -11.23 -5.27 9.92
N TRP A 36 -11.05 -3.98 9.66
CA TRP A 36 -11.57 -2.93 10.54
C TRP A 36 -13.10 -2.89 10.57
N MET A 37 -13.77 -3.11 9.43
CA MET A 37 -15.24 -3.11 9.35
C MET A 37 -15.87 -4.27 10.12
N ASP A 38 -15.26 -5.45 10.07
CA ASP A 38 -15.79 -6.67 10.70
C ASP A 38 -15.39 -6.77 12.18
N ALA A 39 -14.40 -6.00 12.63
CA ALA A 39 -13.92 -5.99 14.01
C ALA A 39 -14.94 -5.38 14.97
N LYS A 40 -15.02 -5.95 16.17
CA LYS A 40 -15.78 -5.39 17.27
C LYS A 40 -15.01 -4.24 17.92
N ARG A 41 -15.70 -3.43 18.73
CA ARG A 41 -15.09 -2.27 19.40
C ARG A 41 -13.97 -2.69 20.37
N GLU A 42 -14.10 -3.87 20.96
CA GLU A 42 -13.15 -4.42 21.93
C GLU A 42 -11.83 -4.83 21.27
N ASP A 43 -11.84 -5.14 19.98
CA ASP A 43 -10.66 -5.58 19.21
C ASP A 43 -9.62 -4.46 19.02
N LYS A 44 -10.03 -3.19 19.24
CA LYS A 44 -9.16 -1.99 19.18
C LYS A 44 -8.26 -1.98 17.93
N ILE A 45 -8.86 -2.19 16.76
CA ILE A 45 -8.12 -2.13 15.50
C ILE A 45 -7.59 -0.71 15.27
N ASP A 46 -6.28 -0.57 15.37
CA ASP A 46 -5.54 0.67 15.15
C ASP A 46 -4.56 0.55 13.97
N LYS A 47 -3.77 1.61 13.75
CA LYS A 47 -2.72 1.63 12.71
C LYS A 47 -1.76 0.45 12.81
N TYR A 48 -1.37 0.08 14.03
CA TYR A 48 -0.38 -0.98 14.25
C TYR A 48 -0.96 -2.35 13.97
N SER A 49 -2.23 -2.58 14.36
CA SER A 49 -2.98 -3.79 14.02
C SER A 49 -3.07 -3.99 12.51
N LEU A 50 -3.42 -2.94 11.75
CA LEU A 50 -3.48 -3.03 10.28
C LEU A 50 -2.09 -3.27 9.66
N ASN A 51 -1.03 -2.65 10.18
CA ASN A 51 0.33 -2.89 9.71
C ASN A 51 0.81 -4.32 9.98
N LYS A 52 0.50 -4.90 11.15
CA LYS A 52 0.80 -6.31 11.47
C LYS A 52 0.03 -7.26 10.57
N TYR A 53 -1.22 -6.92 10.24
CA TYR A 53 -2.05 -7.74 9.35
C TYR A 53 -1.46 -7.91 7.94
N CYS A 54 -0.64 -6.96 7.45
CA CYS A 54 0.09 -7.13 6.20
C CYS A 54 1.04 -8.34 6.17
N ALA A 55 1.58 -8.76 7.31
CA ALA A 55 2.41 -9.96 7.41
C ALA A 55 1.55 -11.22 7.28
N VAL A 56 0.37 -11.23 7.93
CA VAL A 56 -0.62 -12.32 7.84
C VAL A 56 -1.08 -12.49 6.39
N LEU A 57 -1.41 -11.39 5.70
CA LEU A 57 -1.82 -11.44 4.29
C LEU A 57 -0.72 -11.99 3.39
N ALA A 58 0.55 -11.71 3.65
CA ALA A 58 1.64 -12.26 2.86
C ALA A 58 1.83 -13.77 3.08
N GLN A 59 1.61 -14.25 4.30
CA GLN A 59 1.63 -15.69 4.58
C GLN A 59 0.47 -16.41 3.90
N GLN A 60 -0.70 -15.77 3.81
CA GLN A 60 -1.90 -16.35 3.19
C GLN A 60 -1.90 -16.29 1.66
N PHE A 61 -1.33 -15.24 1.08
CA PHE A 61 -1.42 -14.97 -0.36
C PHE A 61 -0.03 -14.80 -0.97
N LYS A 62 0.38 -15.77 -1.80
CA LYS A 62 1.71 -15.79 -2.44
C LYS A 62 2.00 -14.51 -3.25
N PHE A 63 1.02 -13.95 -3.94
CA PHE A 63 1.20 -12.71 -4.68
C PHE A 63 1.39 -11.49 -3.76
N VAL A 64 0.82 -11.49 -2.55
CA VAL A 64 1.07 -10.44 -1.55
C VAL A 64 2.50 -10.53 -1.03
N ASP A 65 3.03 -11.73 -0.82
CA ASP A 65 4.43 -11.92 -0.43
C ASP A 65 5.45 -11.46 -1.48
N THR A 66 5.08 -11.46 -2.76
CA THR A 66 5.96 -10.90 -3.81
C THR A 66 6.17 -9.39 -3.68
N LEU A 67 5.26 -8.68 -2.99
CA LEU A 67 5.38 -7.26 -2.75
C LEU A 67 6.28 -6.97 -1.55
N ASN A 68 7.14 -5.96 -1.67
CA ASN A 68 8.00 -5.48 -0.60
C ASN A 68 7.20 -5.16 0.68
N SER A 69 7.73 -5.52 1.84
CA SER A 69 7.07 -5.32 3.14
C SER A 69 6.73 -3.85 3.41
N THR A 70 7.58 -2.90 3.03
CA THR A 70 7.32 -1.47 3.21
C THR A 70 6.15 -0.98 2.34
N ALA A 71 6.02 -1.51 1.12
CA ALA A 71 4.88 -1.19 0.25
C ALA A 71 3.57 -1.81 0.77
N ARG A 72 3.63 -3.01 1.34
CA ARG A 72 2.48 -3.62 2.02
C ARG A 72 2.03 -2.76 3.21
N GLN A 73 2.97 -2.32 4.04
CA GLN A 73 2.68 -1.43 5.18
C GLN A 73 2.13 -0.08 4.72
N ALA A 74 2.76 0.57 3.74
CA ALA A 74 2.26 1.82 3.17
C ALA A 74 0.82 1.69 2.66
N SER A 75 0.45 0.55 2.09
CA SER A 75 -0.93 0.25 1.70
C SER A 75 -1.91 0.23 2.88
N ALA A 76 -1.56 -0.43 3.99
CA ALA A 76 -2.39 -0.45 5.20
C ALA A 76 -2.46 0.93 5.87
N GLU A 77 -1.37 1.69 5.85
CA GLU A 77 -1.36 3.05 6.38
C GLU A 77 -2.29 3.99 5.60
N ARG A 78 -2.40 3.83 4.28
CA ARG A 78 -3.36 4.59 3.46
C ARG A 78 -4.81 4.26 3.82
N ASP A 79 -5.07 3.01 4.23
CA ASP A 79 -6.38 2.63 4.76
C ASP A 79 -6.64 3.28 6.12
N TRP A 80 -5.66 3.18 7.02
CA TRP A 80 -5.74 3.84 8.33
C TRP A 80 -5.98 5.35 8.22
N SER A 81 -5.31 6.05 7.30
CA SER A 81 -5.56 7.48 7.07
C SER A 81 -7.01 7.77 6.69
N ALA A 82 -7.67 6.88 5.95
CA ALA A 82 -9.09 7.05 5.61
C ALA A 82 -9.99 6.84 6.84
N ILE A 83 -9.70 5.83 7.65
CA ILE A 83 -10.40 5.51 8.91
C ILE A 83 -10.22 6.64 9.93
N ALA A 84 -8.98 7.07 10.18
CA ALA A 84 -8.66 8.17 11.10
C ALA A 84 -9.36 9.46 10.69
N ARG A 85 -9.33 9.81 9.40
CA ARG A 85 -10.04 10.98 8.87
C ARG A 85 -11.55 10.88 9.08
N PHE A 86 -12.13 9.69 8.96
CA PHE A 86 -13.55 9.49 9.23
C PHE A 86 -13.88 9.80 10.70
N TYR A 87 -13.11 9.27 11.65
CA TYR A 87 -13.29 9.56 13.07
C TYR A 87 -13.07 11.04 13.40
N ASP A 88 -12.00 11.65 12.90
CA ASP A 88 -11.70 13.07 13.11
C ASP A 88 -12.84 13.97 12.61
N ASN A 89 -13.40 13.68 11.44
CA ASN A 89 -14.52 14.44 10.88
C ASN A 89 -15.81 14.26 11.68
N CYS A 90 -16.04 13.07 12.24
CA CYS A 90 -17.15 12.79 13.14
C CYS A 90 -17.01 13.58 14.44
N GLN A 91 -15.82 13.56 15.06
CA GLN A 91 -15.52 14.29 16.30
C GLN A 91 -15.65 15.80 16.11
N LYS A 92 -15.12 16.35 15.01
CA LYS A 92 -15.21 17.78 14.66
C LYS A 92 -16.58 18.22 14.15
N LYS A 93 -17.55 17.30 14.06
CA LYS A 93 -18.94 17.54 13.57
C LYS A 93 -19.02 18.24 12.20
N ILE A 94 -18.06 18.00 11.30
CA ILE A 94 -18.01 18.66 9.99
C ILE A 94 -19.15 18.15 9.09
N LYS A 95 -20.03 19.04 8.62
CA LYS A 95 -21.13 18.68 7.70
C LYS A 95 -20.58 18.25 6.33
N GLY A 96 -21.18 17.22 5.72
CA GLY A 96 -20.84 16.73 4.37
C GLY A 96 -19.54 15.92 4.22
N LYS A 97 -18.60 15.96 5.19
CA LYS A 97 -17.32 15.24 5.13
C LYS A 97 -17.24 13.96 5.97
N LYS A 98 -18.33 13.54 6.61
CA LYS A 98 -18.44 12.29 7.42
C LYS A 98 -18.69 11.04 6.56
N GLY A 99 -17.98 10.93 5.44
CA GLY A 99 -18.10 9.75 4.58
C GLY A 99 -17.43 8.55 5.23
N TYR A 100 -18.20 7.48 5.46
CA TYR A 100 -17.65 6.19 5.90
C TYR A 100 -16.63 5.67 4.86
N PRO A 101 -15.48 5.11 5.28
CA PRO A 101 -14.50 4.55 4.36
C PRO A 101 -15.11 3.48 3.44
N LYS A 102 -14.71 3.46 2.18
CA LYS A 102 -15.23 2.52 1.16
C LYS A 102 -14.10 1.76 0.51
N PHE A 103 -14.40 0.55 0.04
CA PHE A 103 -13.46 -0.25 -0.74
C PHE A 103 -12.99 0.53 -1.98
N GLN A 104 -11.69 0.50 -2.21
CA GLN A 104 -11.08 1.10 -3.38
C GLN A 104 -11.35 0.25 -4.62
N LYS A 105 -11.87 0.88 -5.68
CA LYS A 105 -12.11 0.25 -6.98
C LYS A 105 -10.99 0.53 -7.99
N ASN A 106 -10.40 1.72 -7.91
CA ASN A 106 -9.35 2.17 -8.84
C ASN A 106 -8.11 2.60 -8.05
N ASN A 107 -7.10 1.74 -8.00
CA ASN A 107 -5.74 2.13 -7.58
C ASN A 107 -4.86 2.37 -8.80
N ARG A 108 -3.96 3.35 -8.72
CA ARG A 108 -3.02 3.74 -9.78
C ARG A 108 -1.62 4.05 -9.24
N SER A 109 -1.38 3.72 -7.97
CA SER A 109 -0.12 4.05 -7.31
C SER A 109 0.32 2.95 -6.36
N VAL A 110 1.62 2.77 -6.26
CA VAL A 110 2.30 1.99 -5.22
C VAL A 110 3.35 2.88 -4.58
N GLU A 111 3.46 2.84 -3.26
CA GLU A 111 4.42 3.64 -2.50
C GLU A 111 5.47 2.71 -1.88
N TYR A 112 6.74 3.08 -2.00
CA TYR A 112 7.86 2.39 -1.37
C TYR A 112 8.58 3.40 -0.47
N LYS A 113 8.73 3.10 0.82
CA LYS A 113 9.28 4.05 1.79
C LYS A 113 10.81 4.04 1.84
N ASN A 114 11.42 2.85 1.96
CA ASN A 114 12.87 2.73 2.16
C ASN A 114 13.56 1.78 1.15
N CYS A 115 12.82 0.87 0.51
CA CYS A 115 13.38 -0.10 -0.43
C CYS A 115 12.29 -0.64 -1.37
N GLY A 116 12.59 -0.78 -2.67
CA GLY A 116 11.60 -1.23 -3.65
C GLY A 116 11.92 -1.01 -5.13
N GLY A 117 12.87 -0.10 -5.43
CA GLY A 117 13.37 0.10 -6.78
C GLY A 117 14.60 1.00 -6.79
N GLN A 118 15.58 0.70 -7.63
CA GLN A 118 16.67 1.61 -7.95
C GLN A 118 16.33 2.41 -9.21
N LEU A 119 16.56 3.72 -9.17
CA LEU A 119 16.48 4.59 -10.34
C LEU A 119 17.89 4.81 -10.89
N SER A 120 17.98 5.07 -12.20
CA SER A 120 19.23 5.51 -12.83
C SER A 120 19.70 6.85 -12.24
N GLU A 121 20.97 7.18 -12.41
CA GLU A 121 21.52 8.47 -11.92
C GLU A 121 20.78 9.68 -12.49
N ASP A 122 20.35 9.60 -13.76
CA ASP A 122 19.48 10.59 -14.41
C ASP A 122 18.02 10.52 -13.96
N ARG A 123 17.67 9.53 -13.11
CA ARG A 123 16.35 9.21 -12.56
C ARG A 123 15.26 8.94 -13.59
N LYS A 124 15.61 8.68 -14.86
CA LYS A 124 14.64 8.43 -15.94
C LYS A 124 14.26 6.95 -16.11
N LYS A 125 15.07 6.03 -15.60
CA LYS A 125 14.91 4.58 -15.80
C LYS A 125 14.82 3.85 -14.47
N LEU A 126 13.99 2.82 -14.43
CA LEU A 126 13.96 1.85 -13.33
C LEU A 126 15.07 0.81 -13.58
N LEU A 127 16.12 0.83 -12.75
CA LEU A 127 17.29 -0.04 -12.89
C LEU A 127 17.03 -1.47 -12.40
N SER A 128 16.31 -1.63 -11.28
CA SER A 128 16.03 -2.94 -10.69
C SER A 128 14.63 -3.44 -11.06
N GLN A 129 14.46 -4.75 -11.21
CA GLN A 129 13.11 -5.34 -11.23
C GLN A 129 12.46 -5.10 -9.85
N ILE A 130 11.15 -4.86 -9.82
CA ILE A 130 10.33 -4.79 -8.59
C ILE A 130 10.32 -6.15 -7.84
N ARG A 131 10.98 -7.17 -8.40
CA ARG A 131 11.20 -8.46 -7.74
C ARG A 131 12.22 -8.28 -6.63
N LYS A 132 11.77 -8.39 -5.38
CA LYS A 132 12.52 -8.81 -4.19
C LYS A 132 14.05 -8.57 -4.30
N ILE A 133 14.55 -7.52 -3.63
CA ILE A 133 15.98 -7.41 -3.22
C ILE A 133 16.30 -8.48 -2.15
N LEU A 134 15.88 -9.72 -2.35
CA LEU A 134 16.16 -10.87 -1.49
C LEU A 134 16.04 -12.15 -2.33
N ALA A 135 16.91 -12.26 -3.33
CA ALA A 135 17.35 -13.56 -3.83
C ALA A 135 18.88 -13.53 -3.89
N ARG A 136 19.49 -14.06 -2.81
CA ARG A 136 20.87 -14.57 -2.71
C ARG A 136 22.01 -13.56 -2.89
N LEU A 137 22.33 -12.87 -1.80
CA LEU A 137 23.71 -12.92 -1.28
C LEU A 137 23.77 -14.17 -0.41
N ASN A 138 24.14 -15.28 -1.05
CA ASN A 138 24.71 -16.52 -0.51
C ASN A 138 25.05 -17.37 -1.74
#